data_AF-A0A7S2HW07-F1
#
_entry.id   AF-A0A7S2HW07-F1
#
_cell.length_a   1.000
_cell.length_b   1.000
_cell.length_c   1.000
_cell.angle_alpha   90.00
_cell.angle_beta   90.00
_cell.angle_gamma   90.00
#
_symmetry.space_group_name_H-M   'P 1'
#
loop_
_entity.id
_entity.type
_entity.pdbx_description
1 polymer ?
#
loop_
_entity_poly.entity_id
_entity_poly.type
_entity_poly.pdbx_seq_one_letter_code
_entity_poly.pdbx_strand_id
1 'polypeptide(L)'
;RDVIMLAGDDSFDLAWRVGAPFGGLGVLFAAAFFAYHVYFSYVAPGRFRRDMSFRNRHKYFYSKYRDDMFFWTTTSMCQNLALILIMTLARTLQASQFLIATVVLVIEVLYLLALSVVQPYKIKANSHLDISLAVLTVGLVFAYLSRAAGSAMRPGDE
;
A
#
# COMPACT_ATOMS: atom_id res chain seq x y z
N ARG A 1 23.09 7.13 40.28
CA ARG A 1 23.00 6.33 39.03
C ARG A 1 21.54 6.34 38.54
N ASP A 2 20.83 7.46 38.80
CA ASP A 2 19.36 7.47 38.92
C ASP A 2 18.70 8.59 38.10
N VAL A 3 19.47 9.31 37.29
CA VAL A 3 18.98 10.46 36.50
C VAL A 3 18.56 10.03 35.07
N ILE A 4 18.82 8.78 34.67
CA ILE A 4 18.55 8.28 33.32
C ILE A 4 17.19 7.55 33.23
N MET A 5 16.57 7.17 34.35
CA MET A 5 15.30 6.42 34.34
C MET A 5 14.03 7.28 34.19
N LEU A 6 14.09 8.60 34.41
CA LEU A 6 12.89 9.46 34.36
C LEU A 6 12.59 10.05 32.98
N ALA A 7 13.50 9.90 32.00
CA ALA A 7 13.28 10.43 30.64
C ALA A 7 12.53 9.44 29.71
N GLY A 8 12.24 8.21 30.17
CA GLY A 8 11.64 7.16 29.37
C GLY A 8 10.11 7.27 29.23
N ASP A 9 9.41 7.55 30.32
CA ASP A 9 7.94 7.51 30.36
C ASP A 9 7.28 8.71 29.66
N ASP A 10 7.80 9.93 29.87
CA ASP A 10 7.19 11.16 29.33
C ASP A 10 7.19 11.18 27.79
N SER A 11 8.18 10.53 27.17
CA SER A 11 8.31 10.46 25.70
C SER A 11 7.29 9.50 25.08
N PHE A 12 7.02 8.38 25.74
CA PHE A 12 6.02 7.40 25.31
C PHE A 12 4.60 7.93 25.54
N ASP A 13 4.37 8.59 26.68
CA ASP A 13 3.06 9.13 27.05
C ASP A 13 2.66 10.33 26.17
N LEU A 14 3.64 11.18 25.79
CA LEU A 14 3.44 12.24 24.81
C LEU A 14 3.22 11.67 23.40
N ALA A 15 3.99 10.66 22.99
CA ALA A 15 3.82 10.00 21.69
C ALA A 15 2.47 9.28 21.57
N TRP A 16 1.94 8.71 22.65
CA TRP A 16 0.62 8.09 22.68
C TRP A 16 -0.50 9.15 22.68
N ARG A 17 -0.41 10.18 23.53
CA ARG A 17 -1.42 11.26 23.59
C ARG A 17 -1.53 12.07 22.31
N VAL A 18 -0.43 12.28 21.61
CA VAL A 18 -0.41 13.02 20.34
C VAL A 18 -0.57 12.06 19.16
N GLY A 19 0.20 10.98 19.11
CA GLY A 19 0.21 10.05 17.98
C GLY A 19 -1.02 9.15 17.85
N ALA A 20 -1.65 8.73 18.96
CA ALA A 20 -2.85 7.90 18.90
C ALA A 20 -4.08 8.59 18.27
N PRO A 21 -4.42 9.86 18.60
CA PRO A 21 -5.51 10.54 17.90
C PRO A 21 -5.19 10.80 16.43
N PHE A 22 -3.94 11.13 16.07
CA PHE A 22 -3.56 11.25 14.65
C PHE A 22 -3.57 9.91 13.91
N GLY A 23 -3.14 8.83 14.56
CA GLY A 23 -3.20 7.47 14.02
C GLY A 23 -4.64 6.98 13.85
N GLY A 24 -5.49 7.17 14.87
CA GLY A 24 -6.90 6.82 14.84
C GLY A 24 -7.70 7.60 13.80
N LEU A 25 -7.51 8.93 13.74
CA LEU A 25 -8.09 9.77 12.68
C LEU A 25 -7.57 9.38 11.30
N GLY A 26 -6.29 9.02 11.17
CA GLY A 26 -5.71 8.51 9.94
C GLY A 26 -6.35 7.21 9.47
N VAL A 27 -6.59 6.26 10.38
CA VAL A 27 -7.27 4.99 10.07
C VAL A 27 -8.72 5.23 9.68
N LEU A 28 -9.45 6.08 10.42
CA LEU A 28 -10.85 6.43 10.09
C LEU A 28 -10.94 7.13 8.74
N PHE A 29 -10.01 8.05 8.44
CA PHE A 29 -9.92 8.71 7.16
C PHE A 29 -9.65 7.70 6.03
N ALA A 30 -8.67 6.81 6.21
CA ALA A 30 -8.36 5.77 5.23
C ALA A 30 -9.56 4.83 4.98
N ALA A 31 -10.25 4.41 6.04
CA ALA A 31 -11.44 3.57 5.94
C ALA A 31 -12.60 4.27 5.22
N ALA A 32 -12.87 5.53 5.55
CA ALA A 32 -13.89 6.33 4.89
C ALA A 32 -13.56 6.56 3.41
N PHE A 33 -12.29 6.85 3.10
CA PHE A 33 -11.82 7.05 1.74
C PHE A 33 -11.88 5.76 0.90
N PHE A 34 -11.57 4.61 1.51
CA PHE A 34 -11.71 3.30 0.89
C PHE A 34 -13.19 2.95 0.63
N ALA A 35 -14.06 3.12 1.62
CA ALA A 35 -15.50 2.92 1.46
C ALA A 35 -16.08 3.81 0.35
N TYR A 36 -15.59 5.05 0.26
CA TYR A 36 -15.95 5.97 -0.82
C TYR A 36 -15.52 5.45 -2.19
N HIS A 37 -14.32 4.89 -2.31
CA HIS A 37 -13.84 4.27 -3.56
C HIS A 37 -14.71 3.08 -3.99
N VAL A 38 -15.05 2.20 -3.06
CA VAL A 38 -15.90 1.04 -3.32
C VAL A 38 -17.27 1.49 -3.81
N TYR A 39 -17.89 2.43 -3.09
CA TYR A 39 -19.16 3.03 -3.51
C TYR A 39 -19.07 3.69 -4.89
N PHE A 40 -18.00 4.47 -5.13
CA PHE A 40 -17.77 5.13 -6.40
C PHE A 40 -17.63 4.13 -7.55
N SER A 41 -16.81 3.09 -7.41
CA SER A 41 -16.63 2.07 -8.45
C SER A 41 -17.92 1.30 -8.75
N TYR A 42 -18.82 1.15 -7.77
CA TYR A 42 -20.14 0.55 -7.97
C TYR A 42 -21.10 1.48 -8.75
N VAL A 43 -21.13 2.77 -8.41
CA VAL A 43 -22.07 3.74 -8.99
C VAL A 43 -21.59 4.32 -10.33
N ALA A 44 -20.27 4.38 -10.55
CA ALA A 44 -19.67 5.02 -11.72
C ALA A 44 -20.22 4.51 -13.06
N PRO A 45 -20.32 3.19 -13.34
CA PRO A 45 -20.80 2.70 -14.64
C PRO A 45 -22.18 3.24 -15.04
N GLY A 46 -23.08 3.43 -14.07
CA GLY A 46 -24.45 3.90 -14.31
C GLY A 46 -24.59 5.42 -14.45
N ARG A 47 -23.73 6.20 -13.79
CA ARG A 47 -23.84 7.67 -13.74
C ARG A 47 -22.85 8.40 -14.63
N PHE A 48 -21.70 7.80 -14.93
CA PHE A 48 -20.58 8.49 -15.56
C PHE A 48 -20.89 9.09 -16.94
N ARG A 49 -21.67 8.38 -17.76
CA ARG A 49 -22.06 8.83 -19.10
C ARG A 49 -23.26 9.77 -19.11
N ARG A 50 -24.07 9.76 -18.05
CA ARG A 50 -25.38 10.44 -17.98
C ARG A 50 -25.34 11.73 -17.18
N ASP A 51 -24.45 11.85 -16.20
CA ASP A 51 -24.39 12.97 -15.27
C ASP A 51 -23.05 13.71 -15.36
N MET A 52 -23.10 14.90 -15.98
CA MET A 52 -21.92 15.76 -16.16
C MET A 52 -21.42 16.35 -14.83
N SER A 53 -22.32 16.59 -13.86
CA SER A 53 -21.97 17.08 -12.53
C SER A 53 -21.21 16.02 -11.75
N PHE A 54 -21.71 14.78 -11.79
CA PHE A 54 -21.02 13.62 -11.20
C PHE A 54 -19.61 13.46 -11.78
N ARG A 55 -19.48 13.54 -13.10
CA ARG A 55 -18.17 13.43 -13.78
C ARG A 55 -17.21 14.53 -13.35
N ASN A 56 -17.64 15.79 -13.33
CA ASN A 56 -16.78 16.91 -12.93
C ASN A 56 -16.31 16.81 -11.47
N ARG A 57 -17.19 16.39 -10.55
CA ARG A 57 -16.85 16.24 -9.13
C ARG A 57 -15.80 15.13 -8.90
N HIS A 58 -15.84 14.06 -9.69
CA HIS A 58 -15.00 12.88 -9.48
C HIS A 58 -13.84 12.76 -10.47
N LYS A 59 -13.54 13.83 -11.23
CA LYS A 59 -12.51 13.83 -12.29
C LYS A 59 -11.16 13.29 -11.90
N TYR A 60 -10.77 13.50 -10.66
CA TYR A 60 -9.49 13.05 -10.13
C TYR A 60 -9.40 11.54 -9.99
N PHE A 61 -10.49 10.87 -9.58
CA PHE A 61 -10.50 9.42 -9.34
C PHE A 61 -10.36 8.58 -10.62
N TYR A 62 -10.87 9.08 -11.75
CA TYR A 62 -10.81 8.37 -13.04
C TYR A 62 -9.78 8.96 -14.03
N SER A 63 -9.01 9.97 -13.61
CA SER A 63 -8.02 10.63 -14.48
C SER A 63 -6.96 9.65 -14.98
N LYS A 64 -6.60 8.65 -14.16
CA LYS A 64 -5.55 7.66 -14.43
C LYS A 64 -6.01 6.52 -15.35
N TYR A 65 -7.25 6.07 -15.20
CA TYR A 65 -7.77 4.84 -15.82
C TYR A 65 -8.76 5.13 -16.97
N ARG A 66 -8.90 4.18 -17.90
CA ARG A 66 -9.84 4.25 -19.02
C ARG A 66 -11.29 4.31 -18.52
N ASP A 67 -12.16 4.91 -19.32
CA ASP A 67 -13.58 5.14 -18.97
C ASP A 67 -14.42 3.85 -18.96
N ASP A 68 -13.86 2.71 -19.32
CA ASP A 68 -14.44 1.37 -19.23
C ASP A 68 -13.90 0.56 -18.04
N MET A 69 -12.93 1.09 -17.30
CA MET A 69 -12.11 0.36 -16.33
C MET A 69 -12.20 0.95 -14.91
N PHE A 70 -13.38 1.38 -14.47
CA PHE A 70 -13.59 2.02 -13.14
C PHE A 70 -13.26 1.13 -11.95
N PHE A 71 -13.30 -0.19 -12.13
CA PHE A 71 -13.01 -1.14 -11.06
C PHE A 71 -11.50 -1.17 -10.72
N TRP A 72 -10.62 -0.83 -11.67
CA TRP A 72 -9.18 -0.86 -11.47
C TRP A 72 -8.67 0.12 -10.43
N THR A 73 -9.37 1.25 -10.25
CA THR A 73 -9.07 2.20 -9.18
C THR A 73 -9.27 1.56 -7.81
N THR A 74 -10.36 0.79 -7.65
CA THR A 74 -10.61 0.02 -6.43
C THR A 74 -9.62 -1.14 -6.29
N THR A 75 -9.30 -1.86 -7.37
CA THR A 75 -8.28 -2.92 -7.34
C THR A 75 -6.93 -2.41 -6.84
N SER A 76 -6.46 -1.27 -7.37
CA SER A 76 -5.20 -0.65 -6.95
C SER A 76 -5.25 -0.20 -5.47
N MET A 77 -6.38 0.31 -5.00
CA MET A 77 -6.56 0.65 -3.59
C MET A 77 -6.57 -0.58 -2.68
N CYS A 78 -7.22 -1.67 -3.09
CA CYS A 78 -7.21 -2.95 -2.36
C CYS A 78 -5.79 -3.52 -2.24
N GLN A 79 -5.00 -3.47 -3.31
CA GLN A 79 -3.60 -3.88 -3.30
C GLN A 79 -2.80 -3.03 -2.31
N ASN A 80 -2.88 -1.70 -2.38
CA ASN A 80 -2.19 -0.81 -1.44
C ASN A 80 -2.59 -1.09 0.02
N LEU A 81 -3.88 -1.31 0.28
CA LEU A 81 -4.37 -1.67 1.60
C LEU A 81 -3.80 -3.01 2.07
N ALA A 82 -3.78 -4.03 1.21
CA ALA A 82 -3.22 -5.33 1.53
C ALA A 82 -1.73 -5.23 1.88
N LEU A 83 -0.95 -4.47 1.11
CA LEU A 83 0.48 -4.25 1.39
C LEU A 83 0.71 -3.56 2.74
N ILE A 84 -0.07 -2.53 3.06
CA ILE A 84 0.00 -1.84 4.36
C ILE A 84 -0.35 -2.78 5.51
N LEU A 85 -1.43 -3.57 5.38
CA LEU A 85 -1.84 -4.53 6.38
C LEU A 85 -0.77 -5.60 6.61
N ILE A 86 -0.18 -6.13 5.54
CA ILE A 86 0.90 -7.11 5.62
C ILE A 86 2.11 -6.51 6.34
N MET A 87 2.54 -5.29 6.00
CA MET A 87 3.67 -4.64 6.69
C MET A 87 3.39 -4.33 8.16
N THR A 88 2.14 -4.01 8.50
CA THR A 88 1.74 -3.74 9.89
C THR A 88 1.71 -5.02 10.72
N LEU A 89 1.11 -6.09 10.17
CA LEU A 89 1.09 -7.41 10.80
C LEU A 89 2.48 -8.05 10.89
N ALA A 90 3.38 -7.71 9.96
CA ALA A 90 4.77 -8.17 9.98
C ALA A 90 5.57 -7.64 11.17
N ARG A 91 5.20 -6.46 11.71
CA ARG A 91 5.84 -5.93 12.92
C ARG A 91 5.40 -6.70 14.18
N THR A 92 4.19 -7.22 14.21
CA THR A 92 3.61 -7.86 15.39
C THR A 92 3.89 -9.36 15.43
N LEU A 93 3.96 -10.00 14.28
CA LEU A 93 4.36 -11.39 14.14
C LEU A 93 5.87 -11.44 13.92
N GLN A 94 6.64 -11.90 14.91
CA GLN A 94 8.03 -12.35 14.72
C GLN A 94 8.16 -13.52 13.71
N ALA A 95 7.06 -13.94 13.08
CA ALA A 95 7.06 -14.82 11.92
C ALA A 95 8.05 -14.30 10.86
N SER A 96 8.76 -15.23 10.22
CA SER A 96 9.92 -14.93 9.40
C SER A 96 9.62 -13.80 8.43
N GLN A 97 10.27 -12.64 8.64
CA GLN A 97 10.17 -11.48 7.76
C GLN A 97 10.41 -11.86 6.28
N PHE A 98 11.12 -12.98 6.06
CA PHE A 98 11.27 -13.70 4.80
C PHE A 98 9.95 -14.16 4.14
N LEU A 99 9.05 -14.84 4.87
CA LEU A 99 7.75 -15.30 4.35
C LEU A 99 6.89 -14.11 3.94
N ILE A 100 6.87 -13.08 4.77
CA ILE A 100 6.10 -11.85 4.54
C ILE A 100 6.62 -11.12 3.30
N ALA A 101 7.93 -10.94 3.19
CA ALA A 101 8.57 -10.35 2.02
C ALA A 101 8.27 -11.16 0.75
N THR A 102 8.25 -12.50 0.83
CA THR A 102 7.91 -13.37 -0.30
C THR A 102 6.44 -13.22 -0.70
N VAL A 103 5.50 -13.16 0.26
CA VAL A 103 4.07 -12.94 -0.03
C VAL A 103 3.84 -11.58 -0.69
N VAL A 104 4.47 -10.52 -0.18
CA VAL A 104 4.42 -9.18 -0.79
C VAL A 104 4.92 -9.21 -2.24
N LEU A 105 6.06 -9.85 -2.48
CA LEU A 105 6.65 -9.98 -3.80
C LEU A 105 5.73 -10.72 -4.78
N VAL A 106 5.12 -11.82 -4.33
CA VAL A 106 4.16 -12.58 -5.16
C VAL A 106 2.93 -11.74 -5.51
N ILE A 107 2.34 -11.04 -4.53
CA ILE A 107 1.19 -10.16 -4.78
C ILE A 107 1.55 -9.08 -5.80
N GLU A 108 2.73 -8.48 -5.69
CA GLU A 108 3.13 -7.42 -6.63
C GLU A 108 3.39 -7.91 -8.04
N VAL A 109 4.07 -9.06 -8.18
CA VAL A 109 4.30 -9.66 -9.50
C VAL A 109 2.98 -10.00 -10.19
N LEU A 110 2.02 -10.56 -9.44
CA LEU A 110 0.68 -10.86 -9.96
C LEU A 110 -0.06 -9.58 -10.38
N TYR A 111 0.03 -8.52 -9.59
CA TYR A 111 -0.57 -7.23 -9.91
C TYR A 111 0.04 -6.61 -11.17
N LEU A 112 1.37 -6.62 -11.30
CA LEU A 112 2.10 -6.17 -12.50
C LEU A 112 1.70 -6.95 -13.74
N LEU A 113 1.59 -8.27 -13.64
CA LEU A 113 1.10 -9.12 -14.73
C LEU A 113 -0.30 -8.70 -15.16
N ALA A 114 -1.20 -8.51 -14.20
CA ALA A 114 -2.57 -8.07 -14.49
C ALA A 114 -2.60 -6.69 -15.17
N LEU A 115 -1.78 -5.74 -14.73
CA LEU A 115 -1.62 -4.44 -15.38
C LEU A 115 -1.09 -4.54 -16.81
N SER A 116 -0.10 -5.41 -17.04
CA SER A 116 0.54 -5.59 -18.35
C SER A 116 -0.42 -6.19 -19.39
N VAL A 117 -1.31 -7.09 -18.96
CA VAL A 117 -2.30 -7.76 -19.82
C VAL A 117 -3.51 -6.85 -20.08
N VAL A 118 -4.06 -6.23 -19.03
CA VAL A 118 -5.33 -5.49 -19.15
C VAL A 118 -5.12 -4.04 -19.58
N GLN A 119 -3.95 -3.47 -19.32
CA GLN A 119 -3.58 -2.09 -19.69
C GLN A 119 -4.70 -1.07 -19.39
N PRO A 120 -5.08 -0.90 -18.10
CA PRO A 120 -6.24 -0.11 -17.74
C PRO A 120 -6.02 1.41 -17.86
N TYR A 121 -4.80 1.85 -18.21
CA TYR A 121 -4.39 3.26 -18.22
C TYR A 121 -4.82 4.01 -19.48
N LYS A 122 -5.24 5.27 -19.32
CA LYS A 122 -5.45 6.19 -20.46
C LYS A 122 -4.14 6.65 -21.09
N ILE A 123 -3.18 6.98 -20.23
CA ILE A 123 -1.89 7.54 -20.62
C ILE A 123 -0.81 6.51 -20.31
N LYS A 124 -0.05 6.09 -21.33
CA LYS A 124 1.02 5.10 -21.20
C LYS A 124 2.09 5.51 -20.18
N ALA A 125 2.37 6.81 -20.03
CA ALA A 125 3.30 7.33 -19.03
C ALA A 125 2.95 6.91 -17.59
N ASN A 126 1.66 6.88 -17.22
CA ASN A 126 1.23 6.43 -15.90
C ASN A 126 1.49 4.93 -15.69
N SER A 127 1.32 4.14 -16.76
CA SER A 127 1.67 2.72 -16.74
C SER A 127 3.17 2.53 -16.52
N HIS A 128 4.02 3.31 -17.18
CA HIS A 128 5.47 3.23 -17.00
C HIS A 128 5.89 3.60 -15.57
N LEU A 129 5.28 4.63 -14.98
CA LEU A 129 5.54 5.01 -13.59
C LEU A 129 5.18 3.87 -12.61
N ASP A 130 3.98 3.29 -12.73
CA ASP A 130 3.55 2.20 -11.86
C ASP A 130 4.42 0.94 -12.05
N ILE A 131 4.81 0.65 -13.30
CA ILE A 131 5.74 -0.46 -13.60
C ILE A 131 7.11 -0.19 -12.98
N SER A 132 7.67 1.02 -13.13
CA SER A 132 8.97 1.38 -12.55
C SER A 132 8.94 1.30 -11.01
N LEU A 133 7.84 1.74 -10.39
CA LEU A 133 7.68 1.70 -8.93
C LEU A 133 7.59 0.25 -8.44
N ALA A 134 6.83 -0.59 -9.12
CA ALA A 134 6.70 -1.99 -8.75
C ALA A 134 8.00 -2.79 -8.99
N VAL A 135 8.73 -2.50 -10.08
CA VAL A 135 10.08 -3.06 -10.31
C VAL A 135 11.05 -2.65 -9.20
N LEU A 136 11.02 -1.38 -8.77
CA LEU A 136 11.82 -0.90 -7.63
C LEU A 136 11.47 -1.69 -6.36
N THR A 137 10.18 -1.85 -6.06
CA THR A 137 9.71 -2.62 -4.88
C THR A 137 10.20 -4.06 -4.92
N VAL A 138 10.07 -4.74 -6.07
CA VAL A 138 10.58 -6.10 -6.25
C VAL A 138 12.09 -6.17 -6.03
N GLY A 139 12.85 -5.22 -6.59
CA GLY A 139 14.30 -5.15 -6.40
C GLY A 139 14.71 -4.94 -4.94
N LEU A 140 14.01 -4.05 -4.22
CA LEU A 140 14.25 -3.80 -2.79
C LEU A 140 13.95 -5.04 -1.94
N VAL A 141 12.84 -5.71 -2.21
CA VAL A 141 12.46 -6.95 -1.51
C VAL A 141 13.49 -8.05 -1.80
N PHE A 142 13.92 -8.22 -3.04
CA PHE A 142 14.94 -9.20 -3.41
C PHE A 142 16.29 -8.92 -2.74
N ALA A 143 16.72 -7.66 -2.70
CA ALA A 143 17.96 -7.27 -2.01
C ALA A 143 17.88 -7.54 -0.50
N TYR A 144 16.74 -7.25 0.11
CA TYR A 144 16.48 -7.56 1.52
C TYR A 144 16.55 -9.07 1.78
N LEU A 145 15.88 -9.89 0.97
CA LEU A 145 15.91 -11.36 1.06
C LEU A 145 17.33 -11.91 0.88
N SER A 146 18.08 -11.39 -0.09
CA SER A 146 19.47 -11.79 -0.35
C SER A 146 20.39 -11.49 0.83
N ARG A 147 20.21 -10.32 1.47
CA ARG A 147 20.97 -9.94 2.66
C ARG A 147 20.62 -10.82 3.86
N ALA A 148 19.33 -11.11 4.06
CA ALA A 148 18.86 -11.98 5.14
C ALA A 148 19.41 -13.42 4.99
N ALA A 149 19.43 -13.95 3.75
CA ALA A 149 20.02 -15.25 3.45
C ALA A 149 21.55 -15.28 3.69
N GLY A 150 22.26 -14.22 3.27
CA GLY A 150 23.70 -14.09 3.50
C GLY A 150 24.09 -14.02 4.98
N SER A 151 23.29 -13.36 5.83
CA SER A 151 23.50 -13.35 7.27
C SER A 151 23.25 -14.70 7.96
N ALA A 152 22.39 -15.54 7.38
CA ALA A 152 22.14 -16.89 7.91
C ALA A 152 23.25 -17.90 7.53
N MET A 153 24.07 -17.59 6.52
CA MET A 153 25.14 -18.44 5.99
C MET A 153 26.55 -18.09 6.50
N ARG A 154 26.69 -17.31 7.59
CA ARG A 154 27.97 -17.19 8.32
C ARG A 154 27.98 -18.16 9.52
N PRO A 155 28.43 -19.41 9.36
CA PRO A 155 28.80 -20.26 10.49
C PRO A 155 30.20 -19.87 11.00
N GLY A 156 30.32 -19.51 12.29
CA GLY A 156 31.58 -19.36 13.05
C GLY A 156 32.57 -18.32 12.50
N ASP A 157 32.60 -17.09 13.02
CA ASP A 157 33.38 -16.75 14.22
C ASP A 157 33.49 -17.88 15.26
N GLU A 158 34.42 -18.81 15.02
CA GLU A 158 35.19 -19.52 16.05
C GLU A 158 36.67 -19.15 15.90
#